data_AF-A0A1C4X017-F1
#
_entry.id   AF-A0A1C4X017-F1
#
_cell.length_a   1.000
_cell.length_b   1.000
_cell.length_c   1.000
_cell.angle_alpha   90.00
_cell.angle_beta   90.00
_cell.angle_gamma   90.00
#
_symmetry.space_group_name_H-M   'P 1'
#
loop_
_entity.id
_entity.type
_entity.pdbx_description
1 polymer ?
#
loop_
_entity_poly.entity_id
_entity_poly.type
_entity_poly.pdbx_seq_one_letter_code
_entity_poly.pdbx_strand_id
1 'polypeptide(L)'
;MNDDRRFVVHLTVVADDLAAAHVLARALTRSLAFLPQLVLGETTVSEEGDPAAQQAVFCDRRLPHRRRCVLRPGHAEECTPRLRTRL
;
A
#
# COMPACT_ATOMS: atom_id res chain seq x y z
N MET A 1 7.48 -0.25 -25.81
CA MET A 1 7.61 0.60 -24.61
C MET A 1 6.28 1.34 -24.48
N ASN A 2 5.34 0.81 -23.68
CA ASN A 2 4.16 1.61 -23.34
C ASN A 2 4.62 2.51 -22.20
N ASP A 3 4.78 3.79 -22.48
CA ASP A 3 4.97 4.79 -21.43
C ASP A 3 3.60 5.06 -20.82
N ASP A 4 3.11 4.07 -20.05
CA ASP A 4 1.83 4.19 -19.34
C ASP A 4 2.01 5.32 -18.32
N ARG A 5 1.47 6.50 -18.65
CA ARG A 5 1.53 7.69 -17.80
C ARG A 5 0.99 7.34 -16.41
N ARG A 6 1.84 7.51 -15.40
CA ARG A 6 1.52 7.23 -14.00
C ARG A 6 1.16 8.53 -13.31
N PHE A 7 0.09 8.51 -12.53
CA PHE A 7 -0.38 9.64 -11.75
C PHE A 7 -0.50 9.23 -10.29
N VAL A 8 -0.33 10.19 -9.38
CA VAL A 8 -0.45 9.99 -7.93
C VAL A 8 -1.64 10.80 -7.44
N VAL A 9 -2.50 10.16 -6.64
CA VAL A 9 -3.64 10.81 -5.98
C VAL A 9 -3.37 10.81 -4.49
N HIS A 10 -3.33 11.99 -3.90
CA HIS A 10 -3.20 12.15 -2.45
C HIS A 10 -4.60 12.19 -1.82
N LEU A 11 -4.81 11.36 -0.79
CA LEU A 11 -6.03 11.33 0.00
C LEU A 11 -5.68 11.75 1.42
N THR A 12 -6.14 12.93 1.84
CA THR A 12 -5.95 13.39 3.21
C THR A 12 -6.89 12.65 4.14
N VAL A 13 -6.35 12.09 5.22
CA VAL A 13 -7.10 11.38 6.26
C VAL A 13 -6.71 11.93 7.63
N VAL A 14 -7.63 11.84 8.59
CA VAL A 14 -7.37 12.18 10.00
C VAL A 14 -7.18 10.87 10.77
N ALA A 15 -6.10 10.78 11.53
CA ALA A 15 -5.75 9.64 12.36
C ALA A 15 -5.03 10.13 13.62
N ASP A 16 -5.06 9.34 14.69
CA ASP A 16 -4.43 9.70 15.97
C ASP A 16 -2.89 9.75 15.87
N ASP A 17 -2.33 8.85 15.06
CA ASP A 17 -0.90 8.76 14.81
C ASP A 17 -0.62 8.11 13.44
N LEU A 18 0.67 8.05 13.09
CA LEU A 18 1.16 7.48 11.85
C LEU A 18 0.86 5.98 11.71
N ALA A 19 0.81 5.23 12.80
CA ALA A 19 0.47 3.80 12.75
C ALA A 19 -1.02 3.60 12.44
N ALA A 20 -1.90 4.42 13.02
CA ALA A 20 -3.32 4.48 12.70
C ALA A 20 -3.54 4.91 11.24
N ALA A 21 -2.76 5.89 10.75
CA ALA A 21 -2.79 6.30 9.34
C ALA A 21 -2.40 5.14 8.39
N HIS A 22 -1.40 4.32 8.73
CA HIS A 22 -1.08 3.11 7.98
C HIS A 22 -2.23 2.09 7.95
N VAL A 23 -2.92 1.90 9.07
CA VAL A 23 -4.07 0.99 9.14
C VAL A 23 -5.21 1.49 8.24
N LEU A 24 -5.54 2.78 8.29
CA LEU A 24 -6.54 3.40 7.42
C LEU A 24 -6.14 3.32 5.95
N ALA A 25 -4.89 3.64 5.61
CA ALA A 25 -4.38 3.54 4.25
C ALA A 25 -4.51 2.11 3.70
N ARG A 26 -4.20 1.09 4.50
CA ARG A 26 -4.42 -0.32 4.10
C ARG A 26 -5.90 -0.61 3.86
N ALA A 27 -6.79 -0.14 4.72
CA ALA A 27 -8.22 -0.36 4.57
C ALA A 27 -8.77 0.31 3.30
N LEU A 28 -8.39 1.57 3.04
CA LEU A 28 -8.76 2.33 1.84
C LEU A 28 -8.21 1.67 0.58
N THR A 29 -6.92 1.32 0.53
CA THR A 29 -6.35 0.64 -0.64
C THR A 29 -7.05 -0.69 -0.92
N ARG A 30 -7.46 -1.43 0.12
CA ARG A 30 -8.21 -2.68 -0.05
C ARG A 30 -9.65 -2.45 -0.52
N SER A 31 -10.33 -1.40 -0.07
CA SER A 31 -11.68 -1.09 -0.55
C SER A 31 -11.68 -0.64 -2.02
N LEU A 32 -10.57 -0.07 -2.50
CA LEU A 32 -10.36 0.34 -3.89
C LEU A 32 -9.78 -0.76 -4.79
N ALA A 33 -9.56 -1.98 -4.28
CA ALA A 33 -8.92 -3.07 -5.03
C ALA A 33 -9.71 -3.56 -6.26
N PHE A 34 -10.95 -3.09 -6.46
CA PHE A 34 -11.73 -3.32 -7.67
C PHE A 34 -11.26 -2.49 -8.87
N LEU A 35 -10.43 -1.46 -8.66
CA LEU A 35 -9.88 -0.61 -9.72
C LEU A 35 -8.60 -1.24 -10.32
N PRO A 36 -8.62 -1.73 -11.58
CA PRO A 36 -7.44 -2.37 -12.18
C PRO A 36 -6.28 -1.41 -12.42
N GLN A 37 -6.52 -0.09 -12.41
CA GLN A 37 -5.50 0.94 -12.57
C GLN A 37 -4.70 1.19 -11.27
N LEU A 38 -5.22 0.74 -10.13
CA LEU A 38 -4.58 0.97 -8.84
C LEU A 38 -3.45 -0.04 -8.59
N VAL A 39 -2.24 0.46 -8.32
CA VAL A 39 -1.10 -0.39 -7.95
C VAL A 39 -1.00 -0.46 -6.43
N LEU A 40 -1.71 -1.42 -5.84
CA LEU A 40 -1.86 -1.55 -4.37
C LEU A 40 -0.53 -1.48 -3.61
N GLY A 41 0.49 -2.18 -4.10
CA GLY A 41 1.78 -2.28 -3.43
C GLY A 41 2.59 -0.98 -3.43
N GLU A 42 2.29 -0.04 -4.32
CA GLU A 42 2.93 1.27 -4.35
C GLU A 42 2.21 2.30 -3.47
N THR A 43 1.22 1.87 -2.67
CA THR A 43 0.56 2.77 -1.70
C THR A 43 1.56 3.23 -0.65
N THR A 44 1.61 4.54 -0.45
CA THR A 44 2.39 5.19 0.60
C THR A 44 1.50 6.05 1.48
N VAL A 45 1.99 6.37 2.67
CA VAL A 45 1.40 7.35 3.57
C VAL A 45 2.50 8.30 4.04
N SER A 46 2.16 9.57 4.23
CA SER A 46 3.05 10.60 4.75
C SER A 46 2.26 11.48 5.70
N GLU A 47 2.96 12.25 6.53
CA GLU A 47 2.32 13.36 7.23
C GLU A 47 1.93 14.45 6.22
N GLU A 48 0.88 15.22 6.51
CA GLU A 48 0.34 16.22 5.59
C GLU A 48 1.33 17.35 5.30
N GLY A 49 2.10 17.77 6.31
CA GLY A 49 3.16 18.77 6.19
C GLY A 49 4.49 18.25 5.62
N ASP A 50 4.62 16.94 5.39
CA ASP A 50 5.83 16.33 4.82
C ASP A 50 5.48 15.26 3.76
N PRO A 51 4.93 15.66 2.61
CA PRO A 51 4.54 14.74 1.54
C PRO A 51 5.72 14.05 0.86
N ALA A 52 6.96 14.51 1.10
CA ALA A 52 8.18 13.87 0.59
C ALA A 52 8.56 12.63 1.42
N ALA A 53 8.22 12.60 2.71
CA ALA A 53 8.48 11.48 3.62
C ALA A 53 7.46 10.32 3.45
N GLN A 54 7.38 9.78 2.24
CA GLN A 54 6.48 8.67 1.91
C GLN A 54 6.93 7.36 2.57
N GLN A 55 6.04 6.77 3.35
CA GLN A 55 6.23 5.49 4.02
C GLN A 55 5.38 4.41 3.35
N ALA A 56 6.02 3.31 2.98
CA ALA A 56 5.34 2.22 2.28
C ALA A 56 4.27 1.58 3.18
N VAL A 57 3.08 1.38 2.64
CA VAL A 57 1.97 0.75 3.37
C VAL A 57 2.02 -0.79 3.28
N PHE A 58 2.65 -1.30 2.23
CA PHE A 58 2.84 -2.72 1.95
C PHE A 58 4.31 -3.03 1.73
N CYS A 59 4.70 -4.29 1.95
CA CYS A 59 6.04 -4.78 1.63
C CYS A 59 6.36 -4.67 0.14
N ASP A 60 5.37 -4.89 -0.73
CA ASP A 60 5.45 -4.75 -2.19
C ASP A 60 6.53 -5.59 -2.90
N ARG A 61 7.23 -6.49 -2.19
CA ARG A 61 8.22 -7.38 -2.80
C ARG A 61 7.57 -8.16 -3.95
N ARG A 62 8.22 -8.15 -5.12
CA ARG A 62 7.78 -8.90 -6.30
C ARG A 62 7.86 -10.40 -6.02
N LEU A 63 6.79 -11.10 -6.37
CA LEU A 63 6.63 -12.55 -6.21
C LEU A 63 6.44 -13.20 -7.60
N PRO A 64 6.58 -14.54 -7.71
CA PRO A 64 6.27 -15.25 -8.94
C PRO A 64 4.86 -14.94 -9.46
N HIS A 65 4.67 -15.07 -10.77
CA HIS A 65 3.40 -14.78 -11.47
C HIS A 65 2.98 -13.31 -11.41
N ARG A 66 3.95 -12.38 -11.41
CA ARG A 66 3.71 -10.91 -11.38
C ARG A 66 2.88 -10.43 -10.18
N ARG A 67 2.89 -11.19 -9.09
CA ARG A 67 2.20 -10.82 -7.84
C ARG A 67 3.13 -9.99 -6.96
N ARG A 68 2.57 -9.32 -5.96
CA ARG A 68 3.30 -8.49 -4.99
C ARG A 68 2.89 -8.85 -3.57
N CYS A 69 3.82 -8.72 -2.63
CA CYS A 69 3.57 -9.00 -1.22
C CYS A 69 2.60 -7.96 -0.63
N VAL A 70 1.56 -8.42 0.07
CA VAL A 70 0.55 -7.56 0.71
C VAL A 70 0.70 -7.45 2.23
N LEU A 71 1.79 -7.99 2.80
CA LEU A 71 2.12 -7.83 4.21
C LEU A 71 2.65 -6.43 4.53
N ARG A 72 2.79 -6.09 5.82
CA ARG A 72 3.39 -4.82 6.26
C ARG A 72 4.89 -4.79 5.94
N PRO A 73 5.51 -3.64 5.69
CA PRO A 73 6.96 -3.55 5.63
C PRO A 73 7.60 -4.12 6.91
N GLY A 74 8.76 -4.78 6.77
CA GLY A 74 9.48 -5.36 7.91
C GLY A 74 8.85 -6.61 8.54
N HIS A 75 7.88 -7.26 7.87
CA HIS A 75 7.28 -8.51 8.36
C HIS A 75 8.33 -9.65 8.44
N ALA A 76 8.16 -10.56 9.41
CA ALA A 76 9.08 -11.67 9.65
C ALA A 76 8.68 -12.94 8.87
N GLU A 77 7.41 -13.05 8.48
CA GLU A 77 6.87 -14.18 7.75
C GLU A 77 7.37 -14.21 6.29
N GLU A 78 7.16 -15.33 5.59
CA GLU A 78 7.40 -15.37 4.14
C GLU A 78 6.47 -14.41 3.39
N CYS A 79 7.00 -13.74 2.36
CA CYS A 79 6.20 -12.81 1.57
C CYS A 79 5.04 -13.54 0.88
N THR A 80 3.82 -12.99 1.01
CA THR A 80 2.59 -13.59 0.47
C THR A 80 1.77 -12.57 -0.32
N PRO A 81 1.16 -12.97 -1.46
CA PRO A 81 0.28 -12.12 -2.24
C PRO A 81 -1.17 -12.11 -1.70
N ARG A 82 -1.47 -12.88 -0.67
CA ARG A 82 -2.77 -12.94 0.00
C ARG A 82 -2.60 -12.68 1.48
N LEU A 83 -3.46 -11.83 2.03
CA LEU A 83 -3.64 -11.76 3.47
C LEU A 83 -4.23 -13.12 3.89
N ARG A 84 -3.43 -13.93 4.59
CA ARG A 84 -3.99 -15.06 5.33
C ARG A 84 -4.83 -14.43 6.43
N THR A 85 -6.15 -14.42 6.26
CA THR A 85 -7.05 -14.12 7.37
C THR A 85 -6.78 -15.19 8.41
N ARG A 86 -6.22 -14.83 9.56
CA ARG A 86 -6.28 -15.71 10.73
C ARG A 86 -7.75 -15.71 11.12
N LEU A 87 -8.47 -16.77 10.75
CA LEU A 87 -9.70 -17.18 11.40
C LEU A 87 -9.34 -17.72 12.78
#